data_AF-A0A6G1BRD6-F1
#
_entry.id   AF-A0A6G1BRD6-F1
#
_cell.length_a   1.000
_cell.length_b   1.000
_cell.length_c   1.000
_cell.angle_alpha   90.00
_cell.angle_beta   90.00
_cell.angle_gamma   90.00
#
_symmetry.space_group_name_H-M   'P 1'
#
loop_
_entity.id
_entity.type
_entity.pdbx_description
1 polymer ?
#
loop_
_entity_poly.entity_id
_entity_poly.type
_entity_poly.pdbx_seq_one_letter_code
_entity_poly.pdbx_strand_id
1 'polypeptide(L)'
;MSEVATDYFLSQSQSSQVERYKAEQHNVVAVRDPVAYSLCHFPPNATTYSSGDDRVTLAGGMTFFLCGVSDHCTEGMKMAVTAS
;
A
#
# COMPACT_ATOMS: atom_id res chain seq x y z
N MET A 1 1.09 7.95 14.72
CA MET A 1 0.03 7.08 14.17
C MET A 1 0.00 7.07 12.64
N SER A 2 0.41 8.15 11.95
CA SER A 2 0.60 8.14 10.48
C SER A 2 1.87 7.42 9.97
N GLU A 3 2.76 7.00 10.86
CA GLU A 3 4.06 6.38 10.50
C GLU A 3 3.94 4.89 10.15
N VAL A 4 2.88 4.20 10.61
CA VAL A 4 2.83 2.73 10.53
C VAL A 4 2.58 2.19 9.12
N ALA A 5 1.87 2.93 8.25
CA ALA A 5 1.51 2.43 6.92
C ALA A 5 2.69 2.48 5.93
N THR A 6 3.42 3.59 5.93
CA THR A 6 4.61 3.76 5.08
C THR A 6 5.75 2.87 5.58
N ASP A 7 5.97 2.77 6.90
CA ASP A 7 7.00 1.89 7.47
C ASP A 7 6.75 0.41 7.19
N TYR A 8 5.50 -0.04 7.04
CA TYR A 8 5.20 -1.45 6.75
C TYR A 8 5.48 -1.84 5.28
N PHE A 9 5.18 -0.95 4.32
CA PHE A 9 5.61 -1.15 2.92
C PHE A 9 7.14 -1.17 2.81
N LEU A 10 7.83 -0.35 3.60
CA LEU A 10 9.29 -0.30 3.68
C LEU A 10 9.88 -1.51 4.44
N SER A 11 9.15 -2.08 5.40
CA SER A 11 9.64 -3.19 6.25
C SER A 11 9.60 -4.56 5.55
N GLN A 12 8.78 -4.76 4.52
CA GLN A 12 8.69 -6.04 3.82
C GLN A 12 9.77 -6.22 2.74
N SER A 13 10.53 -5.16 2.39
CA SER A 13 11.79 -5.31 1.66
C SER A 13 12.90 -5.66 2.66
N GLN A 14 13.27 -6.94 2.75
CA GLN A 14 14.37 -7.44 3.60
C GLN A 14 15.75 -6.88 3.18
N SER A 15 16.02 -5.60 3.43
CA SER A 15 17.38 -5.06 3.44
C SER A 15 17.42 -3.81 4.32
N SER A 16 18.40 -3.78 5.22
CA SER A 16 18.58 -2.82 6.31
C SER A 16 19.01 -1.42 5.84
N GLN A 17 18.23 -0.82 4.94
CA GLN A 17 18.39 0.56 4.49
C GLN A 17 16.98 1.16 4.48
N VAL A 18 16.84 2.44 4.82
CA VAL A 18 15.59 3.19 4.59
C VAL A 18 15.46 3.40 3.08
N GLU A 19 15.19 2.32 2.36
CA GLU A 19 15.11 2.29 0.91
C GLU A 19 13.66 2.51 0.51
N ARG A 20 13.38 3.76 0.14
CA ARG A 20 12.32 4.13 -0.79
C ARG A 20 12.15 3.00 -1.80
N TYR A 21 10.94 2.45 -1.97
CA TYR A 21 10.73 1.45 -3.01
C TYR A 21 11.13 2.10 -4.35
N LYS A 22 11.87 1.39 -5.20
CA LYS A 22 12.26 1.94 -6.51
C LYS A 22 10.97 2.31 -7.24
N ALA A 23 10.79 3.61 -7.51
CA ALA A 23 9.76 4.06 -8.43
C ALA A 23 9.87 3.21 -9.71
N GLU A 24 8.73 2.74 -10.22
CA GLU A 24 8.56 1.74 -11.30
C GLU A 24 8.51 0.25 -10.90
N GLN A 25 9.01 -0.17 -9.73
CA GLN A 25 8.92 -1.57 -9.26
C GLN A 25 7.71 -1.83 -8.37
N HIS A 26 7.27 -0.81 -7.65
CA HIS A 26 6.10 -0.88 -6.79
C HIS A 26 5.29 0.41 -6.91
N ASN A 27 4.05 0.34 -6.46
CA ASN A 27 3.15 1.46 -6.27
C ASN A 27 2.23 1.13 -5.09
N VAL A 28 1.49 2.13 -4.62
CA VAL A 28 0.51 1.99 -3.56
C VAL A 28 -0.86 2.38 -4.10
N VAL A 29 -1.79 1.43 -4.12
CA VAL A 29 -3.20 1.65 -4.47
C VAL A 29 -4.01 1.63 -3.19
N ALA A 30 -4.68 2.74 -2.88
CA ALA A 30 -5.54 2.85 -1.70
C ALA A 30 -7.00 2.52 -2.04
N VAL A 31 -7.60 1.59 -1.29
CA VAL A 31 -9.02 1.21 -1.45
C VAL A 31 -9.75 1.16 -0.10
N ARG A 32 -11.07 1.33 -0.14
CA ARG A 32 -11.96 1.21 1.04
C ARG A 32 -12.70 -0.11 1.12
N ASP A 33 -12.81 -0.81 -0.01
CA ASP A 33 -13.60 -2.03 -0.13
C ASP A 33 -12.76 -3.27 0.28
N PRO A 34 -13.17 -4.02 1.32
CA PRO A 34 -12.49 -5.25 1.72
C PRO A 34 -12.56 -6.36 0.65
N VAL A 35 -13.58 -6.35 -0.22
CA VAL A 35 -13.69 -7.32 -1.34
C VAL A 35 -12.61 -7.02 -2.36
N ALA A 36 -12.42 -5.74 -2.70
CA ALA A 36 -11.34 -5.31 -3.60
C ALA A 36 -9.96 -5.68 -3.05
N TYR A 37 -9.74 -5.50 -1.74
CA TYR A 37 -8.53 -5.93 -1.04
C TYR A 37 -8.29 -7.45 -1.09
N SER A 38 -9.35 -8.24 -0.87
CA SER A 38 -9.27 -9.70 -0.88
C SER A 38 -8.91 -10.24 -2.27
N LEU A 39 -9.58 -9.72 -3.30
CA LEU A 39 -9.45 -10.17 -4.69
C LEU A 39 -8.30 -9.53 -5.47
N CYS A 40 -7.52 -8.63 -4.84
CA CYS A 40 -6.55 -7.80 -5.56
C CYS A 40 -7.17 -7.09 -6.77
N HIS A 41 -8.40 -6.58 -6.57
CA HIS A 41 -9.09 -5.79 -7.58
C HIS A 41 -8.74 -4.32 -7.39
N PHE A 42 -8.43 -3.65 -8.50
CA PHE A 42 -8.03 -2.24 -8.53
C PHE A 42 -9.12 -1.43 -9.24
N PRO A 43 -10.01 -0.75 -8.49
CA PRO A 43 -11.03 0.11 -9.08
C PRO A 43 -10.40 1.22 -9.94
N PRO A 44 -11.02 1.61 -11.07
CA PRO A 44 -10.45 2.60 -11.99
C PRO A 44 -10.27 4.00 -11.36
N ASN A 45 -10.96 4.30 -10.27
CA ASN A 45 -10.90 5.55 -9.52
C ASN A 45 -10.11 5.44 -8.21
N ALA A 46 -9.40 4.34 -7.97
CA ALA A 46 -8.58 4.18 -6.79
C ALA A 46 -7.39 5.15 -6.82
N THR A 47 -7.07 5.74 -5.67
CA THR A 47 -5.91 6.61 -5.56
C THR A 47 -4.64 5.77 -5.63
N THR A 48 -3.76 6.11 -6.57
CA THR A 48 -2.47 5.45 -6.77
C THR A 48 -1.34 6.40 -6.46
N TYR A 49 -0.38 5.93 -5.68
CA TYR A 49 0.85 6.63 -5.33
C TYR A 49 2.06 5.85 -5.86
N SER A 50 3.08 6.55 -6.34
CA SER A 50 4.21 5.94 -7.04
C SER A 50 5.53 6.69 -6.83
N SER A 51 5.65 7.51 -5.78
CA SER A 51 6.84 8.37 -5.58
C SER A 51 8.03 7.64 -4.95
N GLY A 52 7.82 6.46 -4.36
CA GLY A 52 8.82 5.77 -3.55
C GLY A 52 8.91 6.26 -2.10
N ASP A 53 8.28 7.37 -1.75
CA ASP A 53 8.27 7.99 -0.40
C ASP A 53 6.87 8.57 -0.10
N ASP A 54 5.83 7.77 -0.36
CA ASP A 54 4.46 8.24 -0.27
C ASP A 54 4.03 8.40 1.20
N ARG A 55 3.52 9.59 1.51
CA ARG A 55 2.91 9.90 2.81
C ARG A 55 1.41 10.04 2.64
N VAL A 56 0.67 9.13 3.24
CA VAL A 56 -0.79 9.08 3.15
C VAL A 56 -1.40 9.42 4.51
N THR A 57 -2.18 10.50 4.55
CA THR A 57 -3.02 10.81 5.71
C THR A 57 -4.26 9.92 5.68
N LEU A 58 -4.47 9.16 6.76
CA LEU A 58 -5.61 8.25 6.87
C LEU A 58 -6.85 9.00 7.38
N ALA A 59 -7.97 8.81 6.69
CA ALA A 59 -9.28 9.07 7.28
C ALA A 59 -9.58 7.99 8.34
N GLY A 60 -10.41 8.35 9.32
CA GLY A 60 -10.90 7.39 10.33
C GLY A 60 -11.56 6.17 9.69
N GLY A 61 -11.41 5.02 10.32
CA GLY A 61 -11.83 3.71 9.81
C GLY A 61 -10.72 2.94 9.09
N MET A 62 -11.13 1.96 8.29
CA MET A 62 -10.22 0.98 7.71
C MET A 62 -9.70 1.38 6.32
N THR A 63 -8.40 1.70 6.32
CA THR A 63 -7.34 1.70 5.30
C THR A 63 -7.05 0.38 4.56
N PHE A 64 -7.18 0.21 3.24
CA PHE A 64 -6.50 -0.90 2.55
C PHE A 64 -5.54 -0.36 1.51
N PHE A 65 -4.36 -0.96 1.46
CA PHE A 65 -3.32 -0.60 0.52
C PHE A 65 -2.85 -1.86 -0.19
N LEU A 66 -2.67 -1.77 -1.50
CA LEU A 66 -2.25 -2.86 -2.37
C LEU A 66 -1.14 -2.39 -3.29
N CYS A 67 -0.28 -3.29 -3.74
CA CYS A 67 0.55 -3.04 -4.91
C CYS A 67 -0.17 -3.49 -6.19
N GLY A 68 -0.30 -2.59 -7.16
CA GLY A 68 -0.94 -2.82 -8.46
C GLY A 68 -0.02 -3.37 -9.55
N VAL A 69 1.25 -3.61 -9.24
CA VAL A 69 2.17 -4.33 -10.13
C VAL A 69 1.76 -5.80 -10.17
N SER A 70 1.82 -6.41 -11.37
CA SER A 70 1.39 -7.79 -11.61
C SER A 70 1.93 -8.75 -10.55
N ASP A 71 1.06 -9.64 -10.07
CA ASP A 71 1.30 -10.68 -9.07
C ASP A 71 1.69 -10.20 -7.66
N HIS A 72 2.18 -8.97 -7.47
CA HIS A 72 2.64 -8.47 -6.17
C HIS A 72 1.54 -8.51 -5.10
N CYS A 73 0.31 -8.08 -5.43
CA CYS A 73 -0.79 -8.13 -4.47
C CYS A 73 -1.17 -9.56 -4.08
N THR A 74 -1.21 -10.48 -5.05
CA THR A 74 -1.56 -11.88 -4.81
C THR A 74 -0.46 -12.64 -4.06
N GLU A 75 0.79 -12.21 -4.22
CA GLU A 75 1.96 -12.70 -3.47
C GLU A 75 2.06 -12.09 -2.05
N GLY A 76 1.14 -11.20 -1.67
CA GLY A 76 1.00 -10.71 -0.30
C GLY A 76 1.42 -9.25 -0.09
N MET A 77 1.78 -8.51 -1.14
CA MET A 77 2.09 -7.07 -1.05
C MET A 77 0.82 -6.23 -0.92
N LYS A 78 0.17 -6.37 0.23
CA LYS A 78 -1.05 -5.68 0.60
C LYS A 78 -1.17 -5.57 2.12
N MET A 79 -1.81 -4.51 2.60
CA MET A 79 -2.00 -4.28 4.03
C MET A 79 -3.33 -3.64 4.36
N ALA A 80 -3.83 -3.94 5.56
CA ALA A 80 -5.00 -3.33 6.16
C ALA A 80 -4.56 -2.46 7.35
N VAL A 81 -5.06 -1.23 7.43
CA VAL A 81 -4.72 -0.25 8.46
C VAL A 81 -5.99 0.32 9.03
N THR A 82 -6.11 0.42 10.35
CA THR A 82 -7.25 1.09 10.97
C THR A 82 -6.77 2.37 11.65
N ALA A 83 -7.42 3.49 11.33
CA ALA A 83 -7.22 4.77 12.02
C ALA A 83 -8.48 5.08 12.84
N SER A 84 -8.31 5.62 14.05
CA SER A 84 -9.38 5.99 14.97
C SER A 84 -9.29 7.45 15.37
#